data_AF-A0A923TED1-F1
#
_entry.id   AF-A0A923TED1-F1
#
_cell.length_a   1.000
_cell.length_b   1.000
_cell.length_c   1.000
_cell.angle_alpha   90.00
_cell.angle_beta   90.00
_cell.angle_gamma   90.00
#
_symmetry.space_group_name_H-M   'P 1'
#
loop_
_entity.id
_entity.type
_entity.pdbx_description
1 polymer ?
#
loop_
_entity_poly.entity_id
_entity_poly.type
_entity_poly.pdbx_seq_one_letter_code
_entity_poly.pdbx_strand_id
1 'polypeptide(L)'
;MNDIFDLIALFFAELTNEEKIILALLALLVFTFGVVVGWIVQGSKTRRYKKELLLLRKDRDEYEAHYRSADAKQKALAKELEVVSHEKVAALDRTQALTQELALRSQQLTDAQQAAEELRATNQSYAATIESLNDQVIGLKTQNEQLLAAGAAQVVTVDAGAAAGDGPGDKGGVAASNESLNAYIAQSEYRFRLLEERIAELTAGGNSVTSRGLDAGGYVVQQPGAPYGAPAAEPLIIRADTAQAGVRLGSQGGTEVIVQATPSIQVPILSPQRSDHHDDLTRIRNIGPFLQRKLNEADIYSYEQIANWKEADIVTYTELIGYLPGIIERDDWVGQARQLLNSPDHDAEPHDASPEEEDAAEGELRIVEGIGPKIESVLRQAGITSLTVLAETSAETLRNILDAAGPNYKSHDPKTWPVQAGLATDGKMEELKAWQRELKGGKND
;
A
#
# COMPACT_ATOMS: atom_id res chain seq x y z
N MET A 1 -59.81 -38.65 -65.85
CA MET A 1 -59.86 -37.21 -65.52
C MET A 1 -60.98 -36.51 -66.29
N ASN A 2 -61.19 -36.83 -67.58
CA ASN A 2 -62.29 -36.27 -68.38
C ASN A 2 -63.69 -36.64 -67.86
N ASP A 3 -63.90 -37.86 -67.34
CA ASP A 3 -65.22 -38.29 -66.83
C ASP A 3 -65.75 -37.43 -65.67
N ILE A 4 -64.86 -36.86 -64.85
CA ILE A 4 -65.26 -35.98 -63.75
C ILE A 4 -65.75 -34.64 -64.30
N PHE A 5 -65.08 -34.10 -65.31
CA PHE A 5 -65.50 -32.85 -65.95
C PHE A 5 -66.81 -33.01 -66.72
N ASP A 6 -67.02 -34.16 -67.35
CA ASP A 6 -68.27 -34.48 -68.03
C ASP A 6 -69.43 -34.62 -67.02
N LEU A 7 -69.19 -35.26 -65.87
CA LEU A 7 -70.18 -35.40 -64.81
C LEU A 7 -70.55 -34.05 -64.18
N ILE A 8 -69.56 -33.16 -64.01
CA ILE A 8 -69.79 -31.79 -63.55
C ILE A 8 -70.58 -30.99 -64.60
N ALA A 9 -70.23 -31.11 -65.87
CA ALA A 9 -70.93 -30.41 -66.96
C ALA A 9 -72.40 -30.84 -67.05
N LEU A 10 -72.67 -32.13 -66.89
CA LEU A 10 -74.03 -32.69 -66.89
C LEU A 10 -74.84 -32.23 -65.68
N PHE A 11 -74.21 -32.17 -64.50
CA PHE A 11 -74.82 -31.59 -63.29
C PHE A 11 -75.25 -30.13 -63.49
N PHE A 12 -74.38 -29.27 -64.03
CA PHE A 12 -74.75 -27.87 -64.31
C PHE A 12 -75.78 -27.74 -65.44
N ALA A 13 -75.87 -28.69 -66.37
CA ALA A 13 -76.89 -28.68 -67.42
C ALA A 13 -78.29 -28.97 -66.85
N GLU A 14 -78.39 -29.81 -65.82
CA GLU A 14 -79.66 -30.23 -65.19
C GLU A 14 -80.23 -29.22 -64.20
N LEU A 15 -79.43 -28.24 -63.75
CA LEU A 15 -79.88 -27.19 -62.83
C LEU A 15 -80.78 -26.13 -63.50
N THR A 16 -81.76 -25.66 -62.73
CA THR A 16 -82.60 -24.51 -63.08
C THR A 16 -81.81 -23.18 -63.04
N ASN A 17 -82.35 -22.13 -63.66
CA ASN A 17 -81.72 -20.81 -63.67
C ASN A 17 -81.58 -20.21 -62.26
N GLU A 18 -82.54 -20.47 -61.38
CA GLU A 18 -82.50 -19.99 -59.98
C GLU A 18 -81.36 -20.65 -59.18
N GLU A 19 -81.19 -21.97 -59.32
CA GLU A 19 -80.13 -22.72 -58.63
C GLU A 19 -78.73 -22.33 -59.14
N LYS A 20 -78.59 -22.03 -60.43
CA LYS A 20 -77.35 -21.50 -61.02
C LYS A 20 -76.96 -20.15 -60.43
N ILE A 21 -77.94 -19.26 -60.22
CA ILE A 21 -77.71 -17.94 -59.61
C ILE A 21 -77.30 -18.11 -58.13
N ILE A 22 -77.94 -19.01 -57.39
CA ILE A 22 -77.61 -19.29 -55.99
C ILE A 22 -76.18 -19.85 -55.88
N LEU A 23 -75.79 -20.80 -56.73
CA LEU A 23 -74.43 -21.33 -56.76
C LEU A 23 -73.39 -20.26 -57.12
N ALA A 24 -73.70 -19.38 -58.08
CA ALA A 24 -72.81 -18.27 -58.44
C ALA A 24 -72.63 -17.28 -57.28
N LEU A 25 -73.71 -16.95 -56.56
CA LEU A 25 -73.65 -16.10 -55.37
C LEU A 25 -72.88 -16.75 -54.22
N LEU A 26 -73.05 -18.06 -54.01
CA LEU A 26 -72.30 -18.81 -53.00
C LEU A 26 -70.80 -18.86 -53.34
N ALA A 27 -70.46 -19.09 -54.61
CA ALA A 27 -69.07 -19.06 -55.07
C ALA A 27 -68.44 -17.67 -54.89
N LEU A 28 -69.18 -16.60 -55.19
CA LEU A 28 -68.75 -15.22 -54.94
C LEU A 28 -68.54 -14.95 -53.44
N LEU A 29 -69.44 -15.44 -52.58
CA LEU A 29 -69.35 -15.28 -51.13
C LEU A 29 -68.10 -16.00 -50.58
N VAL A 30 -67.85 -17.24 -51.00
CA VAL A 30 -66.66 -17.99 -50.59
C VAL A 30 -65.38 -17.31 -51.08
N PHE A 31 -65.38 -16.80 -52.31
CA PHE A 31 -64.23 -16.08 -52.87
C PHE A 31 -63.93 -14.79 -52.08
N THR A 32 -64.94 -13.95 -51.85
CA THR A 32 -64.79 -12.70 -51.10
C THR A 32 -64.38 -12.96 -49.66
N PHE A 33 -64.95 -13.99 -49.01
CA PHE A 33 -64.54 -14.42 -47.67
C PHE A 33 -63.08 -14.87 -47.66
N GLY A 34 -62.63 -15.66 -48.65
CA GLY A 34 -61.24 -16.07 -48.79
C GLY A 34 -60.27 -14.89 -48.93
N VAL A 35 -60.63 -13.87 -49.70
CA VAL A 35 -59.83 -12.64 -49.86
C VAL A 35 -59.73 -11.87 -48.54
N VAL A 36 -60.84 -11.72 -47.81
CA VAL A 36 -60.87 -11.03 -46.51
C VAL A 36 -60.02 -11.77 -45.47
N VAL A 37 -60.16 -13.11 -45.39
CA VAL A 37 -59.34 -13.93 -44.48
C VAL A 37 -57.86 -13.83 -44.85
N GLY A 38 -57.52 -13.91 -46.14
CA GLY A 38 -56.15 -13.75 -46.62
C GLY A 38 -55.56 -12.39 -46.25
N TRP A 39 -56.33 -11.32 -46.42
CA TRP A 39 -55.92 -9.96 -46.05
C TRP A 39 -55.70 -9.80 -44.54
N ILE A 40 -56.57 -10.37 -43.71
CA ILE A 40 -56.43 -10.37 -42.25
C ILE A 40 -55.18 -11.15 -41.80
N VAL A 41 -54.97 -12.34 -42.36
CA VAL A 41 -53.81 -13.19 -42.03
C VAL A 41 -52.51 -12.49 -42.45
N GLN A 42 -52.45 -11.92 -43.65
CA GLN A 42 -51.27 -11.21 -44.12
C GLN A 42 -50.98 -9.98 -43.27
N GLY A 43 -51.99 -9.16 -42.98
CA GLY A 43 -51.86 -7.98 -42.11
C GLY A 43 -51.36 -8.34 -40.71
N SER A 44 -51.79 -9.47 -40.15
CA SER A 44 -51.31 -9.96 -38.86
C SER A 44 -49.83 -10.32 -38.86
N LYS A 45 -49.34 -10.99 -39.92
CA LYS A 45 -47.92 -11.34 -40.09
C LYS A 45 -47.06 -10.10 -40.29
N THR A 46 -47.48 -9.17 -41.14
CA THR A 46 -46.72 -7.93 -41.38
C THR A 46 -46.60 -7.08 -40.11
N ARG A 47 -47.63 -7.05 -39.26
CA ARG A 47 -47.58 -6.37 -37.96
C ARG A 47 -46.60 -7.03 -36.99
N ARG A 48 -46.52 -8.37 -36.97
CA ARG A 48 -45.54 -9.10 -36.16
C ARG A 48 -44.11 -8.79 -36.62
N TYR A 49 -43.83 -8.90 -37.92
CA TYR A 49 -42.50 -8.59 -38.45
C TYR A 49 -42.08 -7.12 -38.23
N LYS A 50 -43.02 -6.18 -38.33
CA LYS A 50 -42.73 -4.76 -37.98
C LYS A 50 -42.36 -4.59 -36.51
N LYS A 51 -43.01 -5.31 -35.60
CA LYS A 51 -42.66 -5.28 -34.16
C LYS A 51 -41.28 -5.89 -33.93
N GLU A 52 -40.99 -7.05 -34.53
CA GLU A 52 -39.68 -7.68 -34.44
C GLU A 52 -38.58 -6.78 -35.00
N LEU A 53 -38.77 -6.14 -36.16
CA LEU A 53 -37.82 -5.18 -36.72
C LEU A 53 -37.57 -3.97 -35.81
N LEU A 54 -38.60 -3.49 -35.11
CA LEU A 54 -38.45 -2.40 -34.15
C LEU A 54 -37.67 -2.84 -32.92
N LEU A 55 -37.92 -4.05 -32.42
CA LEU A 55 -37.17 -4.63 -31.30
C LEU A 55 -35.70 -4.85 -31.71
N LEU A 56 -35.44 -5.49 -32.85
CA LEU A 56 -34.08 -5.70 -33.34
C LEU A 56 -33.33 -4.37 -33.57
N ARG A 57 -34.02 -3.33 -34.04
CA ARG A 57 -33.43 -1.99 -34.16
C ARG A 57 -33.07 -1.43 -32.79
N LYS A 58 -33.98 -1.54 -31.81
CA LYS A 58 -33.75 -1.07 -30.44
C LYS A 58 -32.56 -1.81 -29.82
N ASP A 59 -32.55 -3.14 -29.91
CA ASP A 59 -31.48 -3.97 -29.37
C ASP A 59 -30.13 -3.61 -30.03
N ARG A 60 -30.10 -3.40 -31.35
CA ARG A 60 -28.90 -2.93 -32.06
C ARG A 60 -28.42 -1.58 -31.51
N ASP A 61 -29.32 -0.62 -31.33
CA ASP A 61 -28.96 0.71 -30.84
C ASP A 61 -28.46 0.64 -29.37
N GLU A 62 -29.04 -0.25 -28.55
CA GLU A 62 -28.56 -0.58 -27.20
C GLU A 62 -27.16 -1.22 -27.25
N TYR A 63 -26.92 -2.20 -28.11
CA TYR A 63 -25.61 -2.81 -28.31
C TYR A 63 -24.55 -1.81 -28.76
N GLU A 64 -24.88 -0.92 -29.70
CA GLU A 64 -23.98 0.15 -30.13
C GLU A 64 -23.62 1.10 -28.97
N ALA A 65 -24.60 1.47 -28.14
CA ALA A 65 -24.36 2.30 -26.96
C ALA A 65 -23.46 1.59 -25.93
N HIS A 66 -23.70 0.31 -25.67
CA HIS A 66 -22.85 -0.50 -24.80
C HIS A 66 -21.42 -0.58 -25.33
N TYR A 67 -21.23 -0.86 -26.62
CA TYR A 67 -19.90 -0.92 -27.22
C TYR A 67 -19.16 0.41 -27.13
N ARG A 68 -19.83 1.54 -27.44
CA ARG A 68 -19.24 2.87 -27.30
C ARG A 68 -18.85 3.18 -25.85
N SER A 69 -19.69 2.80 -24.89
CA SER A 69 -19.38 3.00 -23.47
C SER A 69 -18.18 2.16 -23.02
N ALA A 70 -18.05 0.93 -23.52
CA ALA A 70 -16.93 0.05 -23.22
C ALA A 70 -15.62 0.57 -23.83
N ASP A 71 -15.65 1.00 -25.10
CA ASP A 71 -14.50 1.63 -25.76
C ASP A 71 -14.05 2.91 -25.05
N ALA A 72 -15.01 3.75 -24.61
CA ALA A 72 -14.70 4.95 -23.82
C ALA A 72 -14.04 4.60 -22.48
N LYS A 73 -14.55 3.58 -21.76
CA LYS A 73 -13.93 3.09 -20.52
C LYS A 73 -12.53 2.54 -20.76
N GLN A 74 -12.33 1.76 -21.83
CA GLN A 74 -11.02 1.21 -22.17
C GLN A 74 -10.01 2.33 -22.47
N LYS A 75 -10.41 3.38 -23.17
CA LYS A 75 -9.57 4.55 -23.44
C LYS A 75 -9.25 5.35 -22.18
N ALA A 76 -10.21 5.51 -21.27
CA ALA A 76 -9.99 6.17 -19.99
C ALA A 76 -8.98 5.39 -19.14
N LEU A 77 -9.17 4.07 -19.00
CA LEU A 77 -8.24 3.20 -18.27
C LEU A 77 -6.83 3.21 -18.89
N ALA A 78 -6.72 3.21 -20.22
CA ALA A 78 -5.42 3.30 -20.89
C ALA A 78 -4.71 4.62 -20.58
N LYS A 79 -5.44 5.73 -20.52
CA LYS A 79 -4.90 7.04 -20.16
C LYS A 79 -4.47 7.10 -18.69
N GLU A 80 -5.27 6.54 -17.79
CA GLU A 80 -4.91 6.43 -16.37
C GLU A 80 -3.65 5.57 -16.18
N LEU A 81 -3.55 4.45 -16.89
CA LEU A 81 -2.36 3.61 -16.87
C LEU A 81 -1.11 4.36 -17.35
N GLU A 82 -1.24 5.19 -18.39
CA GLU A 82 -0.15 6.04 -18.87
C GLU A 82 0.29 7.05 -17.80
N VAL A 83 -0.65 7.75 -17.15
CA VAL A 83 -0.34 8.69 -16.05
C VAL A 83 0.36 7.98 -14.89
N VAL A 84 -0.19 6.86 -14.43
CA VAL A 84 0.41 6.06 -13.35
C VAL A 84 1.81 5.57 -13.73
N SER A 85 2.02 5.19 -14.99
CA SER A 85 3.35 4.79 -15.48
C SER A 85 4.36 5.93 -15.40
N HIS A 86 3.97 7.14 -15.77
CA HIS A 86 4.81 8.33 -15.67
C HIS A 86 5.12 8.69 -14.22
N GLU A 87 4.12 8.65 -13.34
CA GLU A 87 4.30 8.88 -11.91
C GLU A 87 5.25 7.85 -11.29
N LYS A 88 5.13 6.58 -11.67
CA LYS A 88 6.03 5.53 -11.22
C LYS A 88 7.47 5.76 -11.68
N VAL A 89 7.67 6.17 -12.93
CA VAL A 89 9.01 6.50 -13.45
C VAL A 89 9.60 7.69 -12.68
N ALA A 90 8.82 8.77 -12.49
CA ALA A 90 9.27 9.93 -11.72
C ALA A 90 9.59 9.59 -10.25
N ALA A 91 8.81 8.69 -9.63
CA ALA A 91 9.07 8.20 -8.29
C ALA A 91 10.38 7.39 -8.24
N LEU A 92 10.64 6.52 -9.23
CA LEU A 92 11.89 5.78 -9.33
C LEU A 92 13.09 6.72 -9.46
N ASP A 93 13.02 7.72 -10.34
CA ASP A 93 14.09 8.72 -10.48
C ASP A 93 14.35 9.46 -9.15
N ARG A 94 13.30 9.80 -8.40
CA ARG A 94 13.42 10.42 -7.08
C ARG A 94 14.09 9.51 -6.06
N THR A 95 13.75 8.22 -6.04
CA THR A 95 14.40 7.25 -5.14
C THR A 95 15.87 7.06 -5.48
N GLN A 96 16.23 7.06 -6.76
CA GLN A 96 17.64 6.97 -7.19
C GLN A 96 18.41 8.22 -6.75
N ALA A 97 17.85 9.42 -6.95
CA ALA A 97 18.46 10.67 -6.49
C ALA A 97 18.69 10.68 -4.97
N LEU A 98 17.69 10.27 -4.19
CA LEU A 98 17.83 10.17 -2.72
C LEU A 98 18.89 9.15 -2.30
N THR A 99 18.99 8.04 -3.03
CA THR A 99 20.01 7.02 -2.76
C THR A 99 21.42 7.57 -3.01
N GLN A 100 21.60 8.34 -4.09
CA GLN A 100 22.87 9.02 -4.38
C GLN A 100 23.20 10.08 -3.32
N GLU A 101 22.20 10.86 -2.88
CA GLU A 101 22.38 11.85 -1.81
C GLU A 101 22.77 11.19 -0.48
N LEU A 102 22.14 10.07 -0.12
CA LEU A 102 22.50 9.29 1.06
C LEU A 102 23.92 8.72 0.97
N ALA A 103 24.33 8.22 -0.20
CA ALA A 103 25.70 7.75 -0.43
C ALA A 103 26.71 8.90 -0.22
N LEU A 104 26.45 10.07 -0.80
CA LEU A 104 27.27 11.26 -0.62
C LEU A 104 27.35 11.68 0.86
N ARG A 105 26.21 11.75 1.56
CA ARG A 105 26.20 12.08 3.00
C ARG A 105 26.94 11.06 3.85
N SER A 106 26.83 9.77 3.53
CA SER A 106 27.55 8.71 4.25
C SER A 106 29.07 8.85 4.10
N GLN A 107 29.52 9.22 2.90
CA GLN A 107 30.94 9.51 2.66
C GLN A 107 31.38 10.74 3.45
N GLN A 108 30.60 11.83 3.40
CA GLN A 108 30.90 13.04 4.18
C GLN A 108 31.00 12.78 5.69
N LEU A 109 30.13 11.93 6.24
CA LEU A 109 30.20 11.52 7.64
C LEU A 109 31.49 10.72 7.94
N THR A 110 31.90 9.84 7.03
CA THR A 110 33.13 9.07 7.15
C THR A 110 34.36 9.99 7.14
N ASP A 111 34.41 10.93 6.21
CA ASP A 111 35.50 11.91 6.10
C ASP A 111 35.56 12.80 7.35
N ALA A 112 34.40 13.25 7.86
CA ALA A 112 34.31 14.03 9.09
C ALA A 112 34.77 13.24 10.33
N GLN A 113 34.48 11.93 10.38
CA GLN A 113 34.97 11.05 11.45
C GLN A 113 36.49 10.91 11.41
N GLN A 114 37.08 10.69 10.23
CA GLN A 114 38.53 10.62 10.06
C GLN A 114 39.20 11.93 10.49
N ALA A 115 38.69 13.09 10.05
CA ALA A 115 39.21 14.39 10.46
C ALA A 115 39.13 14.60 11.98
N ALA A 116 38.06 14.13 12.63
CA ALA A 116 37.93 14.21 14.08
C ALA A 116 38.93 13.29 14.81
N GLU A 117 39.24 12.12 14.26
CA GLU A 117 40.26 11.22 14.81
C GLU A 117 41.67 11.80 14.67
N GLU A 118 42.00 12.37 13.51
CA GLU A 118 43.27 13.09 13.32
C GLU A 118 43.40 14.25 14.31
N LEU A 119 42.33 15.03 14.51
CA LEU A 119 42.31 16.11 15.48
C LEU A 119 42.47 15.60 16.93
N ARG A 120 41.93 14.42 17.25
CA ARG A 120 42.14 13.79 18.57
C ARG A 120 43.57 13.33 18.75
N ALA A 121 44.16 12.66 17.74
CA ALA A 121 45.52 12.17 17.79
C ALA A 121 46.53 13.33 17.92
N THR A 122 46.33 14.41 17.17
CA THR A 122 47.14 15.64 17.29
C THR A 122 46.99 16.29 18.66
N ASN A 123 45.77 16.42 19.19
CA ASN A 123 45.57 16.94 20.55
C ASN A 123 46.22 16.08 21.63
N GLN A 124 46.20 14.75 21.49
CA GLN A 124 46.91 13.83 22.39
C GLN A 124 48.44 14.04 22.31
N SER A 125 48.97 14.24 21.12
CA SER A 125 50.40 14.57 20.91
C SER A 125 50.76 15.90 21.58
N TYR A 126 49.91 16.93 21.45
CA TYR A 126 50.10 18.19 22.16
C TYR A 126 50.07 18.00 23.68
N ALA A 127 49.12 17.23 24.21
CA ALA A 127 49.04 16.95 25.64
C ALA A 127 50.30 16.24 26.17
N ALA A 128 50.78 15.19 25.49
CA ALA A 128 52.00 14.48 25.86
C ALA A 128 53.25 15.39 25.78
N THR A 129 53.29 16.29 24.81
CA THR A 129 54.36 17.28 24.69
C THR A 129 54.32 18.26 25.86
N ILE A 130 53.14 18.78 26.23
CA ILE A 130 52.95 19.67 27.38
C ILE A 130 53.41 18.98 28.68
N GLU A 131 53.06 17.70 28.87
CA GLU A 131 53.48 16.91 30.03
C GLU A 131 55.02 16.79 30.09
N SER A 132 55.66 16.43 28.97
CA SER A 132 57.12 16.36 28.90
C SER A 132 57.81 17.71 29.18
N LEU A 133 57.25 18.83 28.67
CA LEU A 133 57.77 20.16 28.99
C LEU A 133 57.61 20.48 30.49
N ASN A 134 56.49 20.11 31.09
CA ASN A 134 56.24 20.33 32.51
C ASN A 134 57.26 19.56 33.37
N ASP A 135 57.53 18.30 33.04
CA ASP A 135 58.55 17.49 33.72
C ASP A 135 59.95 18.09 33.60
N GLN A 136 60.30 18.61 32.40
CA GLN A 136 61.57 19.32 32.20
C GLN A 136 61.66 20.57 33.06
N VAL A 137 60.59 21.36 33.17
CA VAL A 137 60.55 22.55 34.03
C VAL A 137 60.74 22.16 35.50
N ILE A 138 60.10 21.09 35.97
CA ILE A 138 60.28 20.57 37.33
C ILE A 138 61.74 20.12 37.56
N GLY A 139 62.33 19.38 36.61
CA GLY A 139 63.72 18.94 36.69
C GLY A 139 64.69 20.11 36.75
N LEU A 140 64.51 21.12 35.89
CA LEU A 140 65.29 22.34 35.88
C LEU A 140 65.15 23.15 37.18
N LYS A 141 63.93 23.24 37.72
CA LYS A 141 63.68 23.91 39.01
C LYS A 141 64.41 23.19 40.14
N THR A 142 64.32 21.86 40.19
CA THR A 142 65.01 21.03 41.19
C THR A 142 66.53 21.21 41.11
N GLN A 143 67.08 21.20 39.89
CA GLN A 143 68.51 21.43 39.68
C GLN A 143 68.94 22.82 40.14
N ASN A 144 68.15 23.86 39.84
CA ASN A 144 68.42 25.22 40.32
C ASN A 144 68.38 25.32 41.85
N GLU A 145 67.43 24.66 42.51
CA GLU A 145 67.37 24.60 43.98
C GLU A 145 68.60 23.90 44.57
N GLN A 146 69.05 22.79 43.97
CA GLN A 146 70.27 22.09 44.38
C GLN A 146 71.52 22.95 44.21
N LEU A 147 71.64 23.68 43.09
CA LEU A 147 72.74 24.61 42.85
C LEU A 147 72.72 25.78 43.85
N LEU A 148 71.53 26.33 44.15
CA LEU A 148 71.38 27.35 45.20
C LEU A 148 71.82 26.81 46.56
N ALA A 149 71.42 25.59 46.91
CA ALA A 149 71.81 24.95 48.16
C ALA A 149 73.32 24.65 48.22
N ALA A 150 73.92 24.22 47.11
CA ALA A 150 75.37 24.01 47.00
C ALA A 150 76.15 25.32 47.11
N GLY A 151 75.68 26.39 46.48
CA GLY A 151 76.24 27.73 46.63
C GLY A 151 76.12 28.25 48.06
N ALA A 152 74.97 28.03 48.71
CA ALA A 152 74.78 28.38 50.13
C ALA A 152 75.70 27.57 51.06
N ALA A 153 75.88 26.27 50.81
CA ALA A 153 76.81 25.42 51.55
C ALA A 153 78.28 25.85 51.35
N GLN A 154 78.63 26.34 50.16
CA GLN A 154 79.97 26.85 49.84
C GLN A 154 80.26 28.23 50.42
N VAL A 155 79.23 29.03 50.74
CA VAL A 155 79.38 30.30 51.49
C VAL A 155 79.56 30.05 52.99
N VAL A 156 78.91 29.02 53.56
CA VAL A 156 79.04 28.67 54.98
C VAL A 156 80.43 28.10 55.34
N THR A 157 81.16 27.51 54.38
CA THR A 157 82.53 27.00 54.61
C THR A 157 83.61 28.07 54.54
N VAL A 158 83.33 29.25 53.99
CA VAL A 158 84.29 30.37 53.90
C VAL A 158 84.34 31.18 55.20
N ASP A 159 83.29 31.17 56.02
CA ASP A 159 83.23 31.90 57.30
C ASP A 159 83.76 31.11 58.51
N ALA A 160 84.07 29.82 58.34
CA ALA A 160 84.58 28.96 59.42
C ALA A 160 86.10 28.66 59.35
N GLY A 161 86.83 29.24 58.40
CA GLY A 161 88.22 28.88 58.11
C GLY A 161 89.13 30.06 57.79
N ALA A 162 89.23 31.05 58.68
CA ALA A 162 90.23 32.12 58.55
C ALA A 162 91.00 32.33 59.86
N ALA A 163 91.97 31.45 60.11
CA ALA A 163 93.10 31.76 60.99
C ALA A 163 94.40 31.11 60.46
N ALA A 164 95.31 32.00 60.02
CA ALA A 164 96.75 31.84 59.83
C ALA A 164 97.28 30.97 58.66
N GLY A 165 98.18 31.57 57.87
CA GLY A 165 99.20 30.81 57.11
C GLY A 165 99.58 31.39 55.75
N ASP A 166 100.79 31.93 55.69
CA ASP A 166 101.50 32.55 54.56
C ASP A 166 101.88 31.52 53.45
N GLY A 167 101.78 31.90 52.16
CA GLY A 167 102.22 31.06 51.03
C GLY A 167 101.63 31.45 49.66
N PRO A 168 102.38 31.33 48.54
CA PRO A 168 102.10 32.07 47.31
C PRO A 168 101.16 31.34 46.33
N GLY A 169 100.20 32.09 45.79
CA GLY A 169 99.43 31.73 44.59
C GLY A 169 98.10 31.03 44.86
N ASP A 170 97.00 31.68 44.48
CA ASP A 170 95.95 31.04 43.68
C ASP A 170 95.02 32.11 43.06
N LYS A 171 95.05 32.23 41.74
CA LYS A 171 94.04 32.97 40.96
C LYS A 171 92.86 32.07 40.57
N GLY A 172 92.72 30.91 41.19
CA GLY A 172 91.73 29.87 40.87
C GLY A 172 90.32 30.13 41.39
N GLY A 173 90.13 30.86 42.51
CA GLY A 173 88.81 31.03 43.12
C GLY A 173 87.81 31.91 42.34
N VAL A 174 88.28 33.03 41.79
CA VAL A 174 87.43 33.96 41.00
C VAL A 174 87.28 33.48 39.55
N ALA A 175 88.31 32.81 39.02
CA ALA A 175 88.25 32.17 37.71
C ALA A 175 87.23 31.00 37.72
N ALA A 176 87.26 30.12 38.73
CA ALA A 176 86.30 29.01 38.84
C ALA A 176 84.85 29.49 39.07
N SER A 177 84.66 30.60 39.78
CA SER A 177 83.34 31.21 40.00
C SER A 177 82.79 31.92 38.75
N ASN A 178 83.66 32.54 37.95
CA ASN A 178 83.28 33.12 36.66
C ASN A 178 83.13 32.06 35.56
N GLU A 179 83.88 30.97 35.62
CA GLU A 179 83.77 29.82 34.73
C GLU A 179 82.46 29.05 34.99
N SER A 180 82.07 28.88 36.25
CA SER A 180 80.77 28.29 36.60
C SER A 180 79.59 29.19 36.21
N LEU A 181 79.73 30.51 36.34
CA LEU A 181 78.71 31.46 35.86
C LEU A 181 78.61 31.48 34.32
N ASN A 182 79.75 31.51 33.63
CA ASN A 182 79.79 31.46 32.17
C ASN A 182 79.29 30.10 31.62
N ALA A 183 79.58 29.00 32.32
CA ALA A 183 79.03 27.69 31.99
C ALA A 183 77.51 27.63 32.20
N TYR A 184 76.99 28.23 33.27
CA TYR A 184 75.55 28.34 33.51
C TYR A 184 74.86 29.20 32.46
N ILE A 185 75.46 30.34 32.08
CA ILE A 185 74.95 31.21 31.01
C ILE A 185 74.93 30.45 29.69
N ALA A 186 76.04 29.82 29.29
CA ALA A 186 76.11 29.04 28.06
C ALA A 186 75.10 27.88 28.03
N GLN A 187 74.90 27.21 29.16
CA GLN A 187 73.92 26.13 29.28
C GLN A 187 72.48 26.65 29.21
N SER A 188 72.20 27.84 29.76
CA SER A 188 70.90 28.49 29.68
C SER A 188 70.57 28.99 28.27
N GLU A 189 71.56 29.52 27.55
CA GLU A 189 71.41 29.96 26.16
C GLU A 189 71.18 28.78 25.23
N TYR A 190 71.91 27.68 25.41
CA TYR A 190 71.67 26.45 24.64
C TYR A 190 70.25 25.92 24.81
N ARG A 191 69.76 25.90 26.06
CA ARG A 191 68.37 25.50 26.36
C ARG A 191 67.34 26.43 25.73
N PHE A 192 67.62 27.74 25.71
CA PHE A 192 66.71 28.72 25.10
C PHE A 192 66.63 28.52 23.59
N ARG A 193 67.77 28.26 22.93
CA ARG A 193 67.80 27.97 21.48
C ARG A 193 67.06 26.70 21.13
N LEU A 194 67.18 25.65 21.95
CA LEU A 194 66.44 24.40 21.76
C LEU A 194 64.92 24.61 21.90
N LEU A 195 64.51 25.51 22.80
CA LEU A 195 63.10 25.88 22.97
C LEU A 195 62.58 26.67 21.74
N GLU A 196 63.35 27.63 21.23
CA GLU A 196 63.01 28.40 20.03
C GLU A 196 62.89 27.50 18.79
N GLU A 197 63.82 26.56 18.61
CA GLU A 197 63.79 25.58 17.51
C GLU A 197 62.53 24.69 17.57
N ARG A 198 62.18 24.20 18.77
CA ARG A 198 60.98 23.39 18.99
C ARG A 198 59.69 24.18 18.74
N ILE A 199 59.64 25.46 19.12
CA ILE A 199 58.50 26.35 18.83
C ILE A 199 58.39 26.59 17.32
N ALA A 200 59.51 26.80 16.63
CA ALA A 200 59.55 26.98 15.18
C ALA A 200 59.02 25.74 14.43
N GLU A 201 59.41 24.54 14.85
CA GLU A 201 58.90 23.27 14.29
C GLU A 201 57.39 23.11 14.47
N LEU A 202 56.86 23.45 15.64
CA LEU A 202 55.42 23.39 15.92
C LEU A 202 54.62 24.38 15.06
N THR A 203 55.14 25.60 14.83
CA THR A 203 54.50 26.57 13.91
C THR A 203 54.57 26.15 12.44
N ALA A 204 55.62 25.45 12.02
CA ALA A 204 55.73 24.91 10.67
C ALA A 204 54.77 23.73 10.43
N GLY A 205 54.58 22.87 11.44
CA GLY A 205 53.63 21.77 11.40
C GLY A 205 52.16 22.23 11.37
N GLY A 206 51.81 23.25 12.15
CA GLY A 206 50.44 23.79 12.21
C GLY A 206 49.94 24.43 10.92
N ASN A 207 50.79 25.15 10.17
CA ASN A 207 50.40 25.81 8.92
C ASN A 207 50.15 24.84 7.74
N SER A 208 50.62 23.60 7.83
CA SER A 208 50.41 22.58 6.79
C SER A 208 49.00 21.95 6.82
N VAL A 209 48.31 22.02 7.97
CA VAL A 209 46.97 21.43 8.16
C VAL A 209 45.88 22.47 7.84
N THR A 210 46.09 23.74 8.16
CA THR A 210 45.14 24.83 7.84
C THR A 210 45.08 25.20 6.36
N SER A 211 46.08 24.82 5.55
CA SER A 211 46.15 25.19 4.12
C SER A 211 45.61 24.12 3.15
N ARG A 212 45.19 22.93 3.63
CA ARG A 212 44.62 21.88 2.77
C ARG A 212 43.09 21.74 2.86
N GLY A 213 42.42 22.60 3.64
CA GLY A 213 40.97 22.59 3.86
C GLY A 213 40.21 23.84 3.39
N LEU A 214 40.86 24.78 2.69
CA LEU A 214 40.26 26.04 2.24
C LEU A 214 40.26 26.16 0.71
N ASP A 215 39.61 25.20 0.05
CA ASP A 215 39.04 25.36 -1.30
C ASP A 215 37.57 24.91 -1.27
N ALA A 216 36.79 25.53 -0.38
CA ALA A 216 35.35 25.53 -0.46
C ALA A 216 34.91 26.88 -1.02
N GLY A 217 34.42 26.86 -2.26
CA GLY A 217 33.89 28.01 -2.98
C GLY A 217 32.90 28.81 -2.13
N GLY A 218 33.01 30.13 -2.25
CA GLY A 218 32.33 31.09 -1.39
C GLY A 218 30.80 31.00 -1.39
N TYR A 219 30.24 31.13 -0.20
CA TYR A 219 28.88 31.60 0.01
C TYR A 219 28.93 32.88 0.83
N VAL A 220 28.37 33.95 0.25
CA VAL A 220 28.15 35.24 0.87
C VAL A 220 27.02 35.09 1.90
N VAL A 221 27.31 35.42 3.16
CA VAL A 221 26.28 35.62 4.18
C VAL A 221 25.79 37.06 4.07
N GLN A 222 24.51 37.25 3.76
CA GLN A 222 23.78 38.48 4.08
C GLN A 222 22.90 38.23 5.30
N GLN A 223 23.08 39.07 6.31
CA GLN A 223 22.25 39.13 7.50
C GLN A 223 21.53 40.49 7.50
N PRO A 224 20.20 40.54 7.70
CA PRO A 224 19.54 41.79 8.09
C PRO A 224 19.29 41.83 9.60
N GLY A 225 19.43 43.03 10.18
CA GLY A 225 19.35 43.30 11.61
C GLY A 225 17.94 43.28 12.23
N ALA A 226 17.93 43.11 13.55
CA ALA A 226 16.81 43.25 14.49
C ALA A 226 16.44 44.75 14.70
N PRO A 227 15.39 45.18 15.48
CA PRO A 227 14.73 44.47 16.59
C PRO A 227 13.23 44.79 16.92
N TYR A 228 12.72 44.08 17.94
CA TYR A 228 11.58 44.31 18.86
C TYR A 228 10.12 43.92 18.49
N GLY A 229 9.54 43.07 19.37
CA GLY A 229 8.17 43.22 19.88
C GLY A 229 7.18 42.10 19.54
N ALA A 230 7.01 41.12 20.44
CA ALA A 230 5.79 40.28 20.44
C ALA A 230 4.55 41.16 20.68
N PRO A 231 3.40 40.85 20.05
CA PRO A 231 2.37 40.19 20.85
C PRO A 231 1.55 39.12 20.11
N ALA A 232 1.02 38.21 20.93
CA ALA A 232 -0.25 37.49 20.86
C ALA A 232 -0.85 37.13 19.48
N ALA A 233 -1.05 35.83 19.32
CA ALA A 233 -1.86 35.21 18.28
C ALA A 233 -3.31 35.72 18.27
N GLU A 234 -3.79 36.12 17.09
CA GLU A 234 -5.22 36.20 16.75
C GLU A 234 -5.54 35.23 15.61
N PRO A 235 -6.76 34.65 15.58
CA PRO A 235 -7.08 33.47 14.79
C PRO A 235 -7.37 33.79 13.31
N LEU A 236 -6.93 32.89 12.43
CA LEU A 236 -7.33 32.87 11.02
C LEU A 236 -8.83 32.61 10.90
N ILE A 237 -9.59 33.59 10.38
CA ILE A 237 -11.00 33.44 10.02
C ILE A 237 -11.08 32.82 8.63
N ILE A 238 -11.59 31.58 8.54
CA ILE A 238 -11.98 30.96 7.28
C ILE A 238 -13.49 31.15 7.12
N ARG A 239 -13.93 31.96 6.15
CA ARG A 239 -15.33 31.97 5.72
C ARG A 239 -15.57 30.88 4.68
N ALA A 240 -16.51 30.00 4.99
CA ALA A 240 -16.98 28.93 4.12
C ALA A 240 -18.09 29.46 3.19
N ASP A 241 -17.74 30.27 2.21
CA ASP A 241 -18.66 30.61 1.12
C ASP A 241 -17.92 30.98 -0.17
N THR A 242 -17.49 29.97 -0.94
CA THR A 242 -17.58 30.00 -2.41
C THR A 242 -16.98 28.73 -3.02
N ALA A 243 -17.80 28.01 -3.79
CA ALA A 243 -17.42 26.85 -4.58
C ALA A 243 -17.13 27.27 -6.02
N GLN A 244 -15.88 27.62 -6.35
CA GLN A 244 -15.31 27.51 -7.71
C GLN A 244 -13.81 27.85 -7.73
N ALA A 245 -13.02 27.01 -8.39
CA ALA A 245 -11.58 27.21 -8.56
C ALA A 245 -11.27 28.20 -9.70
N GLY A 246 -10.34 29.14 -9.45
CA GLY A 246 -9.79 30.07 -10.46
C GLY A 246 -8.76 31.02 -9.87
N VAL A 247 -7.81 31.48 -10.70
CA VAL A 247 -6.75 32.44 -10.33
C VAL A 247 -7.24 33.87 -10.56
N ARG A 248 -7.07 34.77 -9.58
CA ARG A 248 -7.19 36.22 -9.79
C ARG A 248 -5.97 36.96 -9.27
N LEU A 249 -5.59 38.00 -10.00
CA LEU A 249 -4.50 38.91 -9.62
C LEU A 249 -5.06 39.98 -8.68
N GLY A 250 -4.60 39.98 -7.41
CA GLY A 250 -4.97 41.01 -6.45
C GLY A 250 -4.38 42.37 -6.82
N SER A 251 -5.13 43.44 -6.61
CA SER A 251 -4.76 44.84 -6.96
C SER A 251 -3.53 45.41 -6.22
N GLN A 252 -2.78 44.59 -5.48
CA GLN A 252 -1.55 44.96 -4.75
C GLN A 252 -0.37 44.03 -5.10
N GLY A 253 -0.41 43.32 -6.24
CA GLY A 253 0.77 42.67 -6.82
C GLY A 253 1.23 41.36 -6.15
N GLY A 254 0.43 40.74 -5.29
CA GLY A 254 0.68 39.38 -4.80
C GLY A 254 -0.01 38.32 -5.65
N THR A 255 0.73 37.31 -6.11
CA THR A 255 0.18 36.09 -6.73
C THR A 255 -0.35 35.15 -5.65
N GLU A 256 -1.66 34.91 -5.64
CA GLU A 256 -2.32 33.95 -4.77
C GLU A 256 -2.48 32.61 -5.51
N VAL A 257 -1.85 31.55 -5.00
CA VAL A 257 -1.99 30.17 -5.49
C VAL A 257 -2.82 29.41 -4.46
N ILE A 258 -4.07 29.09 -4.82
CA ILE A 258 -4.90 28.20 -4.02
C ILE A 258 -4.57 26.77 -4.42
N VAL A 259 -3.80 26.08 -3.59
CA VAL A 259 -3.60 24.63 -3.70
C VAL A 259 -4.85 23.96 -3.11
N GLN A 260 -5.52 23.10 -3.88
CA GLN A 260 -6.44 22.13 -3.28
C GLN A 260 -5.60 21.20 -2.42
N ALA A 261 -5.60 21.43 -1.11
CA ALA A 261 -5.22 20.40 -0.18
C ALA A 261 -6.28 19.30 -0.30
N THR A 262 -5.84 18.10 -0.67
CA THR A 262 -6.63 16.87 -0.53
C THR A 262 -7.26 16.91 0.87
N PRO A 263 -8.59 16.74 1.00
CA PRO A 263 -9.22 16.79 2.30
C PRO A 263 -8.54 15.76 3.19
N SER A 264 -7.93 16.25 4.27
CA SER A 264 -7.35 15.41 5.29
C SER A 264 -8.45 14.50 5.80
N ILE A 265 -8.32 13.20 5.53
CA ILE A 265 -9.19 12.17 6.07
C ILE A 265 -9.01 12.22 7.59
N GLN A 266 -9.91 12.90 8.28
CA GLN A 266 -10.18 12.59 9.67
C GLN A 266 -11.01 11.33 9.67
N VAL A 267 -10.33 10.18 9.83
CA VAL A 267 -10.99 8.98 10.31
C VAL A 267 -11.51 9.35 11.71
N PRO A 268 -12.83 9.34 11.95
CA PRO A 268 -13.34 9.52 13.30
C PRO A 268 -12.78 8.37 14.13
N ILE A 269 -11.89 8.66 15.08
CA ILE A 269 -11.55 7.70 16.12
C ILE A 269 -12.80 7.63 17.00
N LEU A 270 -13.71 6.72 16.65
CA LEU A 270 -14.83 6.35 17.50
C LEU A 270 -14.26 5.63 18.72
N SER A 271 -14.86 5.93 19.87
CA SER A 271 -14.46 5.53 21.22
C SER A 271 -14.07 4.04 21.34
N PRO A 272 -13.08 3.69 22.18
CA PRO A 272 -12.60 2.31 22.36
C PRO A 272 -13.51 1.49 23.29
N GLN A 273 -14.83 1.52 23.06
CA GLN A 273 -15.78 0.76 23.86
C GLN A 273 -16.47 -0.25 22.92
N ARG A 274 -16.10 -1.53 23.04
CA ARG A 274 -16.46 -2.70 22.21
C ARG A 274 -15.58 -2.96 20.97
N SER A 275 -14.25 -3.00 21.13
CA SER A 275 -13.32 -3.40 20.07
C SER A 275 -13.13 -4.92 19.93
N ASP A 276 -14.12 -5.74 20.30
CA ASP A 276 -14.04 -7.20 20.18
C ASP A 276 -15.40 -7.86 19.87
N HIS A 277 -16.38 -7.06 19.40
CA HIS A 277 -17.69 -7.57 19.03
C HIS A 277 -17.90 -7.46 17.52
N HIS A 278 -18.07 -8.60 16.86
CA HIS A 278 -18.44 -8.70 15.46
C HIS A 278 -19.94 -8.95 15.37
N ASP A 279 -20.66 -8.02 14.75
CA ASP A 279 -22.06 -8.23 14.42
C ASP A 279 -22.18 -9.11 13.17
N ASP A 280 -23.24 -9.92 13.13
CA ASP A 280 -23.61 -10.69 11.94
C ASP A 280 -24.25 -9.79 10.88
N LEU A 281 -23.42 -9.14 10.05
CA LEU A 281 -23.88 -8.24 8.99
C LEU A 281 -24.85 -8.89 7.99
N THR A 282 -24.91 -10.23 7.90
CA THR A 282 -25.89 -10.94 7.07
C THR A 282 -27.34 -10.74 7.50
N ARG A 283 -27.59 -10.24 8.72
CA ARG A 283 -28.93 -9.84 9.17
C ARG A 283 -29.48 -8.62 8.43
N ILE A 284 -28.62 -7.83 7.78
CA ILE A 284 -29.06 -6.76 6.87
C ILE A 284 -29.43 -7.38 5.53
N ARG A 285 -30.63 -7.08 5.03
CA ARG A 285 -31.13 -7.67 3.78
C ARG A 285 -30.19 -7.36 2.61
N ASN A 286 -29.96 -8.37 1.78
CA ASN A 286 -29.08 -8.32 0.60
C ASN A 286 -27.58 -8.17 0.93
N ILE A 287 -27.20 -8.27 2.21
CA ILE A 287 -25.82 -8.58 2.60
C ILE A 287 -25.72 -10.09 2.79
N GLY A 288 -25.09 -10.77 1.83
CA GLY A 288 -24.74 -12.19 1.96
C GLY A 288 -23.36 -12.38 2.58
N PRO A 289 -22.96 -13.63 2.89
CA PRO A 289 -21.65 -13.95 3.47
C PRO A 289 -20.47 -13.33 2.69
N PHE A 290 -20.55 -13.34 1.35
CA PHE A 290 -19.55 -12.71 0.49
C PHE A 290 -19.39 -11.19 0.75
N LEU A 291 -20.50 -10.47 0.90
CA LEU A 291 -20.47 -9.02 1.13
C LEU A 291 -20.04 -8.70 2.56
N GLN A 292 -20.48 -9.50 3.53
CA GLN A 292 -19.96 -9.40 4.89
C GLN A 292 -18.44 -9.57 4.93
N ARG A 293 -17.88 -10.57 4.22
CA ARG A 293 -16.42 -10.74 4.15
C ARG A 293 -15.74 -9.53 3.54
N LYS A 294 -16.30 -8.94 2.48
CA LYS A 294 -15.76 -7.72 1.86
C LYS A 294 -15.83 -6.49 2.79
N LEU A 295 -16.88 -6.38 3.59
CA LEU A 295 -17.01 -5.34 4.61
C LEU A 295 -16.00 -5.54 5.75
N ASN A 296 -15.82 -6.79 6.20
CA ASN A 296 -14.82 -7.18 7.20
C ASN A 296 -13.39 -6.94 6.70
N GLU A 297 -13.09 -7.20 5.41
CA GLU A 297 -11.81 -6.86 4.76
C GLU A 297 -11.57 -5.34 4.72
N ALA A 298 -12.64 -4.55 4.78
CA ALA A 298 -12.63 -3.08 4.84
C ALA A 298 -12.75 -2.54 6.28
N ASP A 299 -12.46 -3.38 7.29
CA ASP A 299 -12.51 -3.08 8.72
C ASP A 299 -13.89 -2.65 9.25
N ILE A 300 -14.97 -3.09 8.60
CA ILE A 300 -16.36 -2.87 9.02
C ILE A 300 -16.92 -4.17 9.58
N TYR A 301 -17.16 -4.21 10.90
CA TYR A 301 -17.54 -5.41 11.65
C TYR A 301 -18.83 -5.27 12.44
N SER A 302 -19.43 -4.07 12.53
CA SER A 302 -20.58 -3.81 13.40
C SER A 302 -21.72 -3.07 12.69
N TYR A 303 -22.95 -3.26 13.18
CA TYR A 303 -24.10 -2.45 12.78
C TYR A 303 -23.90 -0.98 13.14
N GLU A 304 -23.14 -0.68 14.20
CA GLU A 304 -22.83 0.70 14.62
C GLU A 304 -22.04 1.46 13.56
N GLN A 305 -21.06 0.80 12.95
CA GLN A 305 -20.28 1.40 11.85
C GLN A 305 -21.16 1.70 10.64
N ILE A 306 -22.00 0.74 10.22
CA ILE A 306 -22.89 0.91 9.06
C ILE A 306 -23.98 1.96 9.34
N ALA A 307 -24.54 1.98 10.55
CA ALA A 307 -25.56 2.93 10.98
C ALA A 307 -25.09 4.40 10.96
N ASN A 308 -23.78 4.61 11.07
CA ASN A 308 -23.13 5.91 11.11
C ASN A 308 -22.62 6.40 9.74
N TRP A 309 -22.75 5.59 8.67
CA TRP A 309 -22.36 6.01 7.33
C TRP A 309 -23.14 7.22 6.83
N LYS A 310 -22.41 8.17 6.25
CA LYS A 310 -22.95 9.31 5.48
C LYS A 310 -22.95 8.96 3.99
N GLU A 311 -23.61 9.78 3.18
CA GLU A 311 -23.66 9.59 1.71
C GLU A 311 -22.26 9.45 1.08
N ALA A 312 -21.27 10.21 1.58
CA ALA A 312 -19.88 10.08 1.14
C ALA A 312 -19.26 8.72 1.51
N ASP A 313 -19.52 8.24 2.73
CA ASP A 313 -19.00 6.96 3.22
C ASP A 313 -19.61 5.80 2.42
N ILE A 314 -20.90 5.87 2.09
CA ILE A 314 -21.58 4.86 1.27
C ILE A 314 -20.90 4.75 -0.10
N VAL A 315 -20.60 5.88 -0.75
CA VAL A 315 -19.92 5.88 -2.05
C VAL A 315 -18.53 5.26 -1.93
N THR A 316 -17.75 5.68 -0.92
CA THR A 316 -16.40 5.16 -0.69
C THR A 316 -16.40 3.66 -0.39
N TYR A 317 -17.27 3.19 0.50
CA TYR A 317 -17.33 1.77 0.87
C TYR A 317 -17.91 0.92 -0.26
N THR A 318 -18.86 1.44 -1.06
CA THR A 318 -19.37 0.72 -2.23
C THR A 318 -18.28 0.46 -3.27
N GLU A 319 -17.42 1.45 -3.51
CA GLU A 319 -16.25 1.31 -4.38
C GLU A 319 -15.22 0.34 -3.79
N LEU A 320 -14.92 0.48 -2.50
CA LEU A 320 -13.93 -0.34 -1.79
C LEU A 320 -14.29 -1.83 -1.79
N ILE A 321 -15.56 -2.16 -1.56
CA ILE A 321 -16.04 -3.56 -1.57
C ILE A 321 -16.35 -4.07 -2.98
N GLY A 322 -16.22 -3.23 -4.02
CA GLY A 322 -16.50 -3.58 -5.41
C GLY A 322 -17.96 -3.91 -5.70
N TYR A 323 -18.90 -3.32 -4.95
CA TYR A 323 -20.33 -3.56 -5.09
C TYR A 323 -20.99 -2.56 -6.05
N LEU A 324 -22.23 -2.86 -6.47
CA LEU A 324 -22.94 -2.03 -7.43
C LEU A 324 -23.37 -0.70 -6.79
N PRO A 325 -23.05 0.47 -7.40
CA PRO A 325 -23.44 1.77 -6.88
C PRO A 325 -24.96 1.92 -6.79
N GLY A 326 -25.45 2.52 -5.71
CA GLY A 326 -26.87 2.81 -5.48
C GLY A 326 -27.66 1.66 -4.84
N ILE A 327 -27.08 0.47 -4.65
CA ILE A 327 -27.80 -0.67 -4.03
C ILE A 327 -27.88 -0.51 -2.52
N ILE A 328 -26.81 -0.02 -1.88
CA ILE A 328 -26.76 0.19 -0.42
C ILE A 328 -27.84 1.18 0.02
N GLU A 329 -28.07 2.22 -0.78
CA GLU A 329 -29.09 3.24 -0.59
C GLU A 329 -30.49 2.73 -0.93
N ARG A 330 -30.65 2.00 -2.05
CA ARG A 330 -31.94 1.41 -2.45
C ARG A 330 -32.46 0.41 -1.42
N ASP A 331 -31.54 -0.38 -0.87
CA ASP A 331 -31.87 -1.43 0.10
C ASP A 331 -31.78 -0.92 1.55
N ASP A 332 -31.49 0.36 1.77
CA ASP A 332 -31.46 1.05 3.07
C ASP A 332 -30.64 0.32 4.14
N TRP A 333 -29.38 -0.03 3.81
CA TRP A 333 -28.52 -0.76 4.74
C TRP A 333 -28.28 0.03 6.04
N VAL A 334 -28.13 1.35 5.95
CA VAL A 334 -27.96 2.25 7.10
C VAL A 334 -29.19 2.23 8.01
N GLY A 335 -30.40 2.30 7.44
CA GLY A 335 -31.64 2.22 8.20
C GLY A 335 -31.87 0.85 8.85
N GLN A 336 -31.52 -0.23 8.16
CA GLN A 336 -31.59 -1.59 8.71
C GLN A 336 -30.59 -1.81 9.84
N ALA A 337 -29.35 -1.34 9.71
CA ALA A 337 -28.34 -1.41 10.76
C ALA A 337 -28.81 -0.68 12.03
N ARG A 338 -29.42 0.51 11.88
CA ARG A 338 -30.02 1.25 13.01
C ARG A 338 -31.17 0.50 13.70
N GLN A 339 -31.95 -0.27 12.94
CA GLN A 339 -33.02 -1.09 13.51
C GLN A 339 -32.45 -2.26 14.30
N LEU A 340 -31.39 -2.90 13.80
CA LEU A 340 -30.73 -4.02 14.47
C LEU A 340 -30.03 -3.60 15.76
N LEU A 341 -29.41 -2.42 15.80
CA LEU A 341 -28.83 -1.85 17.04
C LEU A 341 -29.84 -1.64 18.17
N ASN A 342 -31.08 -1.31 17.81
CA ASN A 342 -32.16 -1.06 18.78
C ASN A 342 -33.02 -2.30 19.06
N SER A 343 -32.64 -3.46 18.49
CA SER A 343 -33.35 -4.71 18.72
C SER A 343 -32.93 -5.30 20.07
N PRO A 344 -33.88 -5.79 20.90
CA PRO A 344 -33.55 -6.43 22.18
C PRO A 344 -32.70 -7.71 22.02
N ASP A 345 -32.61 -8.26 20.80
CA ASP A 345 -31.78 -9.43 20.46
C ASP A 345 -30.35 -9.07 20.02
N HIS A 346 -29.94 -7.79 20.10
CA HIS A 346 -28.59 -7.34 19.72
C HIS A 346 -27.51 -7.77 20.72
N ASP A 347 -27.82 -7.79 22.02
CA ASP A 347 -26.88 -8.14 23.10
C ASP A 347 -26.97 -9.64 23.52
N ALA A 348 -27.70 -10.47 22.77
CA ALA A 348 -27.75 -11.91 23.04
C ALA A 348 -26.37 -12.52 22.77
N GLU A 349 -25.80 -13.18 23.79
CA GLU A 349 -24.47 -13.79 23.75
C GLU A 349 -24.21 -14.58 22.45
N PRO A 350 -22.95 -14.59 21.96
CA PRO A 350 -22.61 -15.22 20.69
C PRO A 350 -23.00 -16.69 20.74
N HIS A 351 -23.80 -17.12 19.76
CA HIS A 351 -23.97 -18.53 19.49
C HIS A 351 -22.57 -19.05 19.14
N ASP A 352 -22.02 -19.89 20.00
CA ASP A 352 -20.71 -20.55 19.93
C ASP A 352 -20.57 -21.41 18.66
N ALA A 353 -20.44 -20.74 17.53
CA ALA A 353 -20.07 -21.29 16.24
C ALA A 353 -19.32 -20.19 15.48
N SER A 354 -18.01 -20.13 15.72
CA SER A 354 -17.10 -19.34 14.90
C SER A 354 -17.32 -19.68 13.41
N PRO A 355 -17.59 -18.70 12.52
CA PRO A 355 -17.83 -18.95 11.09
C PRO A 355 -16.59 -19.41 10.31
N GLU A 356 -15.44 -19.55 10.98
CA GLU A 356 -14.18 -19.97 10.35
C GLU A 356 -14.20 -21.44 9.88
N GLU A 357 -15.17 -22.26 10.31
CA GLU A 357 -15.32 -23.65 9.83
C GLU A 357 -16.34 -23.83 8.68
N GLU A 358 -17.20 -22.86 8.36
CA GLU A 358 -18.22 -23.00 7.29
C GLU A 358 -17.76 -22.50 5.91
N ASP A 359 -16.95 -21.44 5.82
CA ASP A 359 -16.54 -20.83 4.53
C ASP A 359 -15.31 -21.54 3.90
N ALA A 360 -14.51 -22.26 4.70
CA ALA A 360 -13.53 -23.23 4.17
C ALA A 360 -14.22 -24.42 3.50
N ALA A 361 -15.44 -24.76 3.95
CA ALA A 361 -16.22 -25.84 3.39
C ALA A 361 -16.79 -25.48 2.01
N GLU A 362 -17.20 -24.23 1.74
CA GLU A 362 -17.88 -23.80 0.49
C GLU A 362 -17.13 -24.09 -0.84
N GLY A 363 -15.84 -24.43 -0.77
CA GLY A 363 -15.05 -24.89 -1.90
C GLY A 363 -14.33 -26.23 -1.70
N GLU A 364 -14.43 -26.84 -0.52
CA GLU A 364 -13.65 -28.02 -0.14
C GLU A 364 -14.02 -29.24 -1.01
N LEU A 365 -15.32 -29.40 -1.30
CA LEU A 365 -15.82 -30.52 -2.10
C LEU A 365 -15.44 -30.38 -3.59
N ARG A 366 -15.08 -29.16 -4.05
CA ARG A 366 -14.66 -28.90 -5.44
C ARG A 366 -13.24 -29.38 -5.75
N ILE A 367 -12.48 -29.80 -4.73
CA ILE A 367 -11.17 -30.45 -4.90
C ILE A 367 -11.32 -31.79 -5.63
N VAL A 368 -12.49 -32.42 -5.50
CA VAL A 368 -12.84 -33.67 -6.19
C VAL A 368 -13.27 -33.38 -7.63
N GLU A 369 -12.60 -34.04 -8.59
CA GLU A 369 -12.91 -33.88 -10.00
C GLU A 369 -14.31 -34.41 -10.33
N GLY A 370 -15.12 -33.56 -10.96
CA GLY A 370 -16.52 -33.85 -11.29
C GLY A 370 -17.54 -33.18 -10.36
N ILE A 371 -17.10 -32.59 -9.24
CA ILE A 371 -17.95 -31.81 -8.33
C ILE A 371 -17.84 -30.32 -8.66
N GLY A 372 -18.78 -29.84 -9.48
CA GLY A 372 -18.95 -28.40 -9.75
C GLY A 372 -19.88 -27.70 -8.75
N PRO A 373 -20.02 -26.36 -8.78
CA PRO A 373 -20.82 -25.59 -7.81
C PRO A 373 -22.26 -26.07 -7.65
N LYS A 374 -22.89 -26.57 -8.73
CA LYS A 374 -24.27 -27.08 -8.70
C LYS A 374 -24.38 -28.46 -8.06
N ILE A 375 -23.35 -29.31 -8.19
CA ILE A 375 -23.31 -30.64 -7.59
C ILE A 375 -23.00 -30.52 -6.12
N GLU A 376 -22.04 -29.66 -5.77
CA GLU A 376 -21.74 -29.34 -4.39
C GLU A 376 -22.96 -28.81 -3.64
N SER A 377 -23.73 -27.90 -4.23
CA SER A 377 -24.98 -27.42 -3.64
C SER A 377 -25.99 -28.55 -3.36
N VAL A 378 -26.11 -29.52 -4.27
CA VAL A 378 -26.97 -30.70 -4.11
C VAL A 378 -26.47 -31.62 -3.00
N LEU A 379 -25.15 -31.87 -2.94
CA LEU A 379 -24.54 -32.70 -1.92
C LEU A 379 -24.70 -32.08 -0.52
N ARG A 380 -24.49 -30.76 -0.40
CA ARG A 380 -24.72 -30.01 0.84
C ARG A 380 -26.17 -30.05 1.29
N GLN A 381 -27.11 -29.89 0.37
CA GLN A 381 -28.54 -30.03 0.66
C GLN A 381 -28.90 -31.44 1.18
N ALA A 382 -28.14 -32.46 0.79
CA ALA A 382 -28.25 -33.83 1.28
C ALA A 382 -27.43 -34.11 2.57
N GLY A 383 -26.81 -33.09 3.17
CA GLY A 383 -26.03 -33.21 4.41
C GLY A 383 -24.56 -33.57 4.23
N ILE A 384 -24.06 -33.61 2.99
CA ILE A 384 -22.64 -33.87 2.68
C ILE A 384 -21.93 -32.52 2.59
N THR A 385 -21.37 -32.07 3.70
CA THR A 385 -20.79 -30.72 3.85
C THR A 385 -19.27 -30.68 3.92
N SER A 386 -18.59 -31.82 4.07
CA SER A 386 -17.12 -31.93 4.17
C SER A 386 -16.54 -33.09 3.36
N LEU A 387 -15.25 -33.03 3.07
CA LEU A 387 -14.53 -34.12 2.39
C LEU A 387 -14.56 -35.44 3.17
N THR A 388 -14.55 -35.37 4.51
CA THR A 388 -14.63 -36.55 5.37
C THR A 388 -15.96 -37.27 5.19
N VAL A 389 -17.08 -36.53 5.22
CA VAL A 389 -18.42 -37.10 5.01
C VAL A 389 -18.55 -37.64 3.59
N LEU A 390 -17.98 -36.94 2.60
CA LEU A 390 -17.97 -37.40 1.21
C LEU A 390 -17.17 -38.70 1.01
N ALA A 391 -16.04 -38.87 1.72
CA ALA A 391 -15.20 -40.06 1.66
C ALA A 391 -15.87 -41.30 2.27
N GLU A 392 -16.68 -41.10 3.31
CA GLU A 392 -17.45 -42.17 3.97
C GLU A 392 -18.75 -42.51 3.23
N THR A 393 -19.23 -41.62 2.36
CA THR A 393 -20.46 -41.83 1.60
C THR A 393 -20.22 -42.76 0.42
N SER A 394 -21.03 -43.82 0.29
CA SER A 394 -20.90 -44.76 -0.83
C SER A 394 -21.29 -44.11 -2.17
N ALA A 395 -20.63 -44.54 -3.25
CA ALA A 395 -20.96 -44.10 -4.61
C ALA A 395 -22.44 -44.34 -4.99
N GLU A 396 -23.04 -45.40 -4.46
CA GLU A 396 -24.47 -45.71 -4.64
C GLU A 396 -25.36 -44.66 -3.96
N THR A 397 -25.03 -44.25 -2.74
CA THR A 397 -25.75 -43.21 -2.01
C THR A 397 -25.63 -41.87 -2.73
N LEU A 398 -24.42 -41.51 -3.19
CA LEU A 398 -24.19 -40.30 -4.00
C LEU A 398 -25.01 -40.33 -5.29
N ARG A 399 -25.08 -41.49 -5.95
CA ARG A 399 -25.87 -41.65 -7.17
C ARG A 399 -27.36 -41.42 -6.91
N ASN A 400 -27.90 -41.98 -5.82
CA ASN A 400 -29.29 -41.78 -5.42
C ASN A 400 -29.60 -40.30 -5.12
N ILE A 401 -28.68 -39.58 -4.47
CA ILE A 401 -28.82 -38.14 -4.19
C ILE A 401 -28.88 -37.34 -5.50
N LEU A 402 -27.99 -37.62 -6.45
CA LEU A 402 -27.96 -36.94 -7.75
C LEU A 402 -29.21 -37.24 -8.59
N ASP A 403 -29.68 -38.49 -8.58
CA ASP A 403 -30.90 -38.87 -9.30
C ASP A 403 -32.15 -38.21 -8.70
N ALA A 404 -32.22 -38.05 -7.37
CA ALA A 404 -33.28 -37.31 -6.69
C ALA A 404 -33.25 -35.81 -7.00
N ALA A 405 -32.07 -35.23 -7.22
CA ALA A 405 -31.90 -33.81 -7.57
C ALA A 405 -32.31 -33.46 -9.01
N GLY A 406 -32.41 -34.46 -9.89
CA GLY A 406 -33.05 -34.31 -11.21
C GLY A 406 -32.22 -34.80 -12.41
N PRO A 407 -32.79 -34.76 -13.63
CA PRO A 407 -32.20 -35.38 -14.81
C PRO A 407 -30.88 -34.75 -15.27
N ASN A 408 -30.58 -33.53 -14.84
CA ASN A 408 -29.36 -32.79 -15.21
C ASN A 408 -28.08 -33.45 -14.66
N TYR A 409 -28.18 -34.28 -13.63
CA TYR A 409 -27.03 -34.90 -12.97
C TYR A 409 -26.71 -36.31 -13.50
N LYS A 410 -27.52 -36.83 -14.42
CA LYS A 410 -27.41 -38.23 -14.88
C LYS A 410 -26.08 -38.55 -15.54
N SER A 411 -25.47 -37.57 -16.20
CA SER A 411 -24.18 -37.71 -16.89
C SER A 411 -22.97 -37.71 -15.96
N HIS A 412 -23.15 -37.38 -14.68
CA HIS A 412 -22.07 -37.40 -13.68
C HIS A 412 -21.99 -38.77 -13.02
N ASP A 413 -20.76 -39.31 -12.92
CA ASP A 413 -20.48 -40.57 -12.26
C ASP A 413 -19.78 -40.31 -10.91
N PRO A 414 -20.44 -40.57 -9.77
CA PRO A 414 -19.87 -40.34 -8.46
C PRO A 414 -18.94 -41.46 -7.98
N LYS A 415 -18.69 -42.51 -8.78
CA LYS A 415 -17.90 -43.69 -8.40
C LYS A 415 -16.51 -43.35 -7.87
N THR A 416 -15.91 -42.28 -8.38
CA THR A 416 -14.55 -41.84 -8.03
C THR A 416 -14.52 -40.84 -6.88
N TRP A 417 -15.67 -40.25 -6.51
CA TRP A 417 -15.71 -39.14 -5.56
C TRP A 417 -15.32 -39.53 -4.13
N PRO A 418 -15.76 -40.68 -3.57
CA PRO A 418 -15.36 -41.07 -2.22
C PRO A 418 -13.85 -41.32 -2.10
N VAL A 419 -13.25 -41.91 -3.13
CA VAL A 419 -11.81 -42.21 -3.15
C VAL A 419 -10.98 -40.92 -3.24
N GLN A 420 -11.38 -39.99 -4.11
CA GLN A 420 -10.74 -38.67 -4.21
C GLN A 420 -10.89 -37.86 -2.92
N ALA A 421 -12.07 -37.90 -2.31
CA ALA A 421 -12.33 -37.22 -1.04
C ALA A 421 -11.47 -37.81 0.10
N GLY A 422 -11.28 -39.14 0.12
CA GLY A 422 -10.38 -39.79 1.07
C GLY A 422 -8.92 -39.37 0.89
N LEU A 423 -8.42 -39.33 -0.35
CA LEU A 423 -7.06 -38.85 -0.64
C LEU A 423 -6.86 -37.37 -0.28
N ALA A 424 -7.88 -36.54 -0.50
CA ALA A 424 -7.88 -35.14 -0.12
C ALA A 424 -7.89 -34.96 1.41
N THR A 425 -8.69 -35.76 2.12
CA THR A 425 -8.78 -35.77 3.59
C THR A 425 -7.48 -36.24 4.24
N ASP A 426 -6.80 -37.23 3.64
CA ASP A 426 -5.49 -37.72 4.08
C ASP A 426 -4.35 -36.71 3.84
N GLY A 427 -4.63 -35.55 3.24
CA GLY A 427 -3.62 -34.54 2.88
C GLY A 427 -2.71 -34.96 1.72
N LYS A 428 -3.03 -36.06 1.01
CA LYS A 428 -2.24 -36.62 -0.09
C LYS A 428 -2.52 -35.90 -1.41
N MET A 429 -2.39 -34.57 -1.40
CA MET A 429 -2.75 -33.70 -2.53
C MET A 429 -1.95 -34.01 -3.81
N GLU A 430 -0.70 -34.45 -3.67
CA GLU A 430 0.15 -34.81 -4.81
C GLU A 430 -0.24 -36.15 -5.44
N GLU A 431 -0.65 -37.13 -4.62
CA GLU A 431 -1.21 -38.39 -5.12
C GLU A 431 -2.57 -38.16 -5.78
N LEU A 432 -3.41 -37.29 -5.20
CA LEU A 432 -4.69 -36.90 -5.78
C LEU A 432 -4.51 -36.26 -7.16
N LYS A 433 -3.61 -35.29 -7.31
CA LYS A 433 -3.31 -34.66 -8.61
C LYS A 433 -2.72 -35.64 -9.61
N ALA A 434 -1.92 -36.61 -9.16
CA ALA A 434 -1.38 -37.65 -10.04
C ALA A 434 -2.50 -38.57 -10.54
N TRP A 435 -3.40 -38.97 -9.64
CA TRP A 435 -4.56 -39.78 -9.93
C TRP A 435 -5.56 -39.06 -10.86
N GLN A 436 -5.84 -37.78 -10.62
CA GLN A 436 -6.67 -36.94 -11.49
C GLN A 436 -6.08 -36.75 -12.90
N ARG A 437 -4.75 -36.68 -13.04
CA ARG A 437 -4.10 -36.63 -14.36
C ARG A 437 -4.21 -37.94 -15.14
N GLU A 438 -4.30 -39.06 -14.43
CA GLU A 438 -4.45 -40.39 -15.01
C GLU A 438 -5.90 -40.68 -15.41
N LEU A 439 -6.88 -40.15 -14.66
CA LEU A 439 -8.28 -40.16 -15.04
C LEU A 439 -8.60 -39.08 -16.07
N LYS A 440 -8.82 -39.46 -17.34
CA LYS A 440 -9.41 -38.54 -18.32
C LYS A 440 -10.89 -38.30 -18.01
N GLY A 441 -11.21 -37.23 -17.28
CA GLY A 441 -12.58 -36.73 -17.12
C GLY A 441 -13.45 -37.57 -16.19
N GLY A 442 -12.88 -38.07 -15.08
CA GLY A 442 -13.64 -38.73 -14.01
C GLY A 442 -14.20 -40.12 -14.32
N LYS A 443 -13.77 -40.78 -15.40
CA LYS A 443 -14.14 -42.18 -15.73
C LYS A 443 -12.92 -43.10 -15.65
N ASN A 444 -13.05 -44.18 -14.88
CA ASN A 444 -12.18 -45.35 -15.07
C ASN A 444 -12.65 -46.04 -16.36
N ASP A 445 -11.76 -46.16 -17.35
CA ASP A 445 -11.91 -47.18 -18.40
C ASP A 445 -11.83 -48.59 -17.80
#